data_AF-A0A803MSK7-F1
#
_entry.id   AF-A0A803MSK7-F1
#
_cell.length_a   1.000
_cell.length_b   1.000
_cell.length_c   1.000
_cell.angle_alpha   90.00
_cell.angle_beta   90.00
_cell.angle_gamma   90.00
#
_symmetry.space_group_name_H-M   'P 1'
#
loop_
_entity.id
_entity.type
_entity.pdbx_description
1 polymer ?
#
loop_
_entity_poly.entity_id
_entity_poly.type
_entity_poly.pdbx_seq_one_letter_code
_entity_poly.pdbx_strand_id
1 'polypeptide(L)'
;MAETPKYHPALAITNVKSLIPITLDADHGMYHSWAALFKVQVRVHDLHNHIICPTEEEKAAYKASKSADLAMWKRLDAVILQWIYGTISMDLLNAILLKDDTAQAS
;
A
#
# COMPACT_ATOMS: atom_id res chain seq x y z
N MET A 1 -29.78 10.13 -10.21
CA MET A 1 -29.24 9.53 -8.98
C MET A 1 -27.77 9.88 -8.96
N ALA A 2 -27.30 10.66 -7.98
CA ALA A 2 -25.90 11.06 -7.91
C ALA A 2 -25.07 9.81 -7.57
N GLU A 3 -24.17 9.42 -8.46
CA GLU A 3 -23.19 8.37 -8.19
C GLU A 3 -22.33 8.86 -7.02
N THR A 4 -22.57 8.29 -5.84
CA THR A 4 -21.72 8.54 -4.68
C THR A 4 -20.29 8.13 -5.06
N PRO A 5 -19.30 9.02 -4.97
CA PRO A 5 -17.92 8.66 -5.25
C PRO A 5 -17.57 7.45 -4.40
N LYS A 6 -16.97 6.43 -5.01
CA LYS A 6 -16.54 5.21 -4.32
C LYS A 6 -15.39 5.61 -3.37
N TYR A 7 -15.73 6.06 -2.17
CA TYR A 7 -14.74 6.52 -1.20
C TYR A 7 -14.06 5.31 -0.57
N HIS A 8 -12.75 5.22 -0.76
CA HIS A 8 -11.95 4.15 -0.17
C HIS A 8 -11.41 4.60 1.20
N PRO A 9 -11.62 3.84 2.28
CA PRO A 9 -11.24 4.25 3.64
C PRO A 9 -9.72 4.46 3.79
N ALA A 10 -8.90 3.83 2.95
CA ALA A 10 -7.45 4.08 2.91
C ALA A 10 -7.09 5.56 2.62
N LEU A 11 -7.92 6.27 1.84
CA LEU A 11 -7.69 7.68 1.50
C LEU A 11 -7.92 8.63 2.68
N ALA A 12 -8.57 8.17 3.74
CA ALA A 12 -8.80 8.97 4.96
C ALA A 12 -7.58 8.96 5.90
N ILE A 13 -6.58 8.10 5.66
CA ILE A 13 -5.41 8.00 6.53
C ILE A 13 -4.38 9.05 6.13
N THR A 14 -4.36 10.13 6.91
CA THR A 14 -3.37 11.20 6.78
C THR A 14 -2.10 10.94 7.60
N ASN A 15 -2.18 10.12 8.65
CA ASN A 15 -1.05 9.84 9.53
C ASN A 15 -0.87 8.33 9.79
N VAL A 16 -0.13 7.66 8.90
CA VAL A 16 0.18 6.23 9.02
C VAL A 16 0.97 5.89 10.29
N LYS A 17 1.78 6.83 10.82
CA LYS A 17 2.58 6.59 12.05
C LYS A 17 1.72 6.37 13.28
N SER A 18 0.47 6.87 13.27
CA SER A 18 -0.50 6.60 14.34
C SER A 18 -0.99 5.14 14.34
N LEU A 19 -0.92 4.46 13.20
CA LEU A 19 -1.39 3.10 13.00
C LEU A 19 -0.24 2.09 13.07
N ILE A 20 0.96 2.50 12.61
CA ILE A 20 2.19 1.71 12.70
C ILE A 20 3.23 2.57 13.44
N PRO A 21 3.36 2.45 14.78
CA PRO A 21 4.30 3.25 15.57
C PRO A 21 5.74 2.75 15.46
N ILE A 22 6.03 1.83 14.55
CA ILE A 22 7.37 1.26 14.32
C ILE A 22 7.93 1.87 13.05
N THR A 23 9.15 2.41 13.15
CA THR A 23 9.94 2.83 12.01
C THR A 23 10.84 1.67 11.58
N LEU A 24 10.73 1.23 10.33
CA LEU A 24 11.64 0.26 9.75
C LEU A 24 12.98 0.93 9.46
N ASP A 25 14.05 0.38 10.00
CA ASP A 25 15.42 0.73 9.66
C ASP A 25 16.24 -0.51 9.34
N ALA A 26 17.44 -0.28 8.80
CA ALA A 26 18.36 -1.35 8.44
C ALA A 26 19.08 -1.96 9.66
N ASP A 27 19.18 -1.21 10.77
CA ASP A 27 20.07 -1.52 11.89
C ASP A 27 19.38 -2.24 13.05
N HIS A 28 18.10 -1.99 13.33
CA HIS A 28 17.41 -2.49 14.52
C HIS A 28 16.65 -3.81 14.28
N GLY A 29 16.73 -4.39 13.07
CA GLY A 29 16.17 -5.72 12.78
C GLY A 29 14.64 -5.82 12.94
N MET A 30 13.93 -4.69 12.92
CA MET A 30 12.48 -4.64 13.18
C MET A 30 11.62 -5.00 11.96
N TYR A 31 12.24 -5.52 10.88
CA TYR A 31 11.54 -5.89 9.65
C TYR A 31 10.38 -6.85 9.88
N HIS A 32 10.56 -7.88 10.71
CA HIS A 32 9.51 -8.86 10.96
C HIS A 32 8.26 -8.22 11.62
N SER A 33 8.46 -7.42 12.67
CA SER A 33 7.39 -6.74 13.38
C SER A 33 6.72 -5.67 12.51
N TRP A 34 7.51 -4.87 11.80
CA TRP A 34 6.99 -3.87 10.86
C TRP A 34 6.16 -4.52 9.74
N ALA A 35 6.68 -5.57 9.11
CA ALA A 35 6.00 -6.25 8.02
C ALA A 35 4.68 -6.91 8.49
N ALA A 36 4.65 -7.44 9.71
CA ALA A 36 3.42 -7.97 10.30
C ALA A 36 2.36 -6.88 10.52
N LEU A 37 2.73 -5.74 11.12
CA LEU A 37 1.83 -4.61 11.33
C LEU A 37 1.35 -4.01 10.01
N PHE A 38 2.25 -3.85 9.04
CA PHE A 38 1.92 -3.34 7.71
C PHE A 38 0.93 -4.25 6.99
N LYS A 39 1.10 -5.58 7.05
CA LYS A 39 0.15 -6.55 6.48
C LYS A 39 -1.23 -6.46 7.15
N VAL A 40 -1.29 -6.27 8.47
CA VAL A 40 -2.57 -6.08 9.19
C VAL A 40 -3.25 -4.79 8.73
N GLN A 41 -2.49 -3.70 8.63
CA GLN A 41 -3.00 -2.40 8.18
C GLN A 41 -3.60 -2.49 6.77
N VAL A 42 -2.88 -3.12 5.84
CA VAL A 42 -3.36 -3.34 4.46
C VAL A 42 -4.65 -4.16 4.44
N ARG A 43 -4.78 -5.18 5.31
CA ARG A 43 -6.01 -6.00 5.42
C ARG A 43 -7.18 -5.21 6.00
N VAL A 44 -6.96 -4.38 7.01
CA VAL A 44 -8.00 -3.52 7.61
C VAL A 44 -8.60 -2.57 6.58
N HIS A 45 -7.77 -2.11 5.62
CA HIS A 45 -8.20 -1.19 4.58
C HIS A 45 -8.61 -1.86 3.27
N ASP A 46 -8.79 -3.19 3.25
CA ASP A 46 -9.15 -3.96 2.05
C ASP A 46 -8.19 -3.74 0.85
N LEU A 47 -6.95 -3.34 1.16
CA LEU A 47 -5.86 -3.18 0.18
C LEU A 47 -5.14 -4.51 -0.09
N HIS A 48 -5.64 -5.62 0.46
CA HIS A 48 -5.01 -6.93 0.32
C HIS A 48 -4.86 -7.34 -1.15
N ASN A 49 -5.90 -7.04 -1.95
CA ASN A 49 -5.92 -7.27 -3.38
C ASN A 49 -4.96 -6.37 -4.17
N HIS A 50 -4.37 -5.34 -3.56
CA HIS A 50 -3.37 -4.47 -4.19
C HIS A 50 -1.93 -4.95 -3.97
N ILE A 51 -1.65 -5.73 -2.92
CA ILE A 51 -0.29 -6.09 -2.51
C ILE A 51 0.06 -7.54 -2.86
N ILE A 52 -0.92 -8.45 -2.82
CA ILE A 52 -0.69 -9.85 -3.17
C ILE A 52 -1.04 -10.04 -4.64
N CYS A 53 -0.08 -10.56 -5.40
CA CYS A 53 -0.31 -10.95 -6.78
C CYS A 53 -1.41 -12.04 -6.78
N PRO A 54 -2.56 -11.80 -7.44
CA PRO A 54 -3.67 -12.73 -7.40
C PRO A 54 -3.27 -14.07 -8.02
N THR A 55 -3.80 -15.14 -7.45
CA THR A 55 -3.69 -16.51 -7.97
C THR A 55 -4.20 -16.56 -9.43
N GLU A 56 -3.73 -17.49 -10.27
CA GLU A 56 -4.10 -17.56 -11.70
C GLU A 56 -5.62 -17.52 -11.93
N GLU A 57 -6.40 -18.08 -11.00
CA GLU A 57 -7.87 -18.08 -11.00
C GLU A 57 -8.49 -16.69 -10.76
N GLU A 58 -7.83 -15.83 -9.99
CA GLU A 58 -8.31 -14.50 -9.58
C GLU A 58 -7.71 -13.37 -10.43
N LYS A 59 -6.67 -13.68 -11.21
CA LYS A 59 -5.94 -12.75 -12.08
C LYS A 59 -6.84 -12.06 -13.10
N ALA A 60 -7.83 -12.79 -13.63
CA ALA A 60 -8.83 -12.26 -14.56
C ALA A 60 -9.75 -11.22 -13.89
N ALA A 61 -10.23 -11.52 -12.68
CA ALA A 61 -11.09 -10.63 -11.89
C ALA A 61 -10.31 -9.38 -11.43
N TYR A 62 -9.06 -9.55 -11.00
CA TYR A 62 -8.15 -8.46 -10.67
C TYR A 62 -7.93 -7.53 -11.85
N LYS A 63 -7.57 -8.07 -13.03
CA LYS A 63 -7.35 -7.26 -14.23
C LYS A 63 -8.61 -6.52 -14.66
N ALA A 64 -9.78 -7.15 -14.55
CA ALA A 64 -11.07 -6.52 -14.81
C ALA A 64 -11.36 -5.37 -13.83
N SER A 65 -11.13 -5.55 -12.52
CA SER A 65 -11.30 -4.48 -11.51
C SER A 65 -10.31 -3.32 -11.72
N LYS A 66 -9.08 -3.61 -12.14
CA LYS A 66 -8.06 -2.61 -12.45
C LYS A 66 -8.39 -1.81 -13.69
N SER A 67 -8.91 -2.47 -14.74
CA SER A 67 -9.39 -1.77 -15.93
C SER A 67 -10.67 -0.97 -15.68
N ALA A 68 -11.51 -1.40 -14.72
CA ALA A 68 -12.74 -0.71 -14.39
C ALA A 68 -12.51 0.64 -13.70
N ASP A 69 -11.47 0.76 -12.87
CA ASP A 69 -11.14 2.02 -12.19
C ASP A 69 -9.62 2.22 -12.02
N LEU A 70 -8.94 2.46 -13.14
CA LEU A 70 -7.49 2.68 -13.17
C LEU A 70 -7.07 3.92 -12.35
N ALA A 71 -7.94 4.92 -12.25
CA ALA A 71 -7.67 6.15 -11.52
C ALA A 71 -7.66 5.90 -10.00
N MET A 72 -8.64 5.15 -9.47
CA MET A 72 -8.63 4.71 -8.08
C MET A 72 -7.45 3.81 -7.80
N TRP A 73 -7.14 2.89 -8.73
CA TRP A 73 -6.00 1.99 -8.58
C TRP A 73 -4.68 2.73 -8.38
N LYS A 74 -4.39 3.75 -9.20
CA LYS A 74 -3.19 4.59 -9.06
C LYS A 74 -3.18 5.37 -7.74
N ARG A 75 -4.34 5.84 -7.27
CA ARG A 75 -4.45 6.54 -5.98
C ARG A 75 -4.14 5.62 -4.81
N LEU A 76 -4.65 4.39 -4.83
CA LEU A 76 -4.40 3.41 -3.78
C LEU A 76 -2.92 2.97 -3.76
N ASP A 77 -2.31 2.81 -4.94
CA ASP A 77 -0.87 2.56 -5.07
C ASP A 77 -0.03 3.68 -4.40
N ALA A 78 -0.34 4.94 -4.71
CA ALA A 78 0.31 6.09 -4.10
C ALA A 78 0.09 6.17 -2.57
N VAL A 79 -1.06 5.76 -2.05
CA VAL A 79 -1.33 5.68 -0.61
C VAL A 79 -0.45 4.64 0.06
N ILE A 80 -0.30 3.45 -0.55
CA ILE A 80 0.56 2.39 -0.04
C ILE A 80 2.02 2.86 -0.01
N LEU A 81 2.50 3.50 -1.08
CA LEU A 81 3.84 4.10 -1.13
C LEU A 81 4.02 5.17 -0.05
N GLN A 82 3.05 6.08 0.10
CA GLN A 82 3.06 7.10 1.14
C GLN A 82 3.15 6.48 2.55
N TRP A 83 2.48 5.35 2.78
CA TRP A 83 2.54 4.62 4.05
C TRP A 83 3.89 3.97 4.30
N ILE A 84 4.49 3.37 3.28
CA ILE A 84 5.84 2.80 3.35
C ILE A 84 6.83 3.92 3.66
N TYR A 85 6.84 4.99 2.86
CA TYR A 85 7.74 6.14 3.09
C TYR A 85 7.55 6.80 4.46
N GLY A 86 6.31 6.81 4.97
CA GLY A 86 6.02 7.34 6.30
C GLY A 86 6.44 6.45 7.47
N THR A 87 6.76 5.17 7.23
CA THR A 87 7.07 4.18 8.28
C THR A 87 8.47 3.56 8.15
N ILE A 88 9.31 4.07 7.23
CA ILE A 88 10.72 3.68 7.10
C ILE A 88 11.65 4.82 7.54
N SER A 89 12.92 4.49 7.83
CA SER A 89 13.97 5.47 8.12
C SER A 89 14.37 6.25 6.88
N MET A 90 14.96 7.44 7.07
CA MET A 90 15.42 8.29 5.96
C MET A 90 16.48 7.60 5.11
N ASP A 91 17.35 6.79 5.72
CA ASP A 91 18.39 6.04 5.01
C ASP A 91 17.78 4.98 4.08
N LEU A 92 16.78 4.25 4.58
CA LEU A 92 16.06 3.28 3.75
C LEU A 92 15.22 3.97 2.68
N LEU A 93 14.59 5.10 3.02
CA LEU A 93 13.86 5.93 2.06
C LEU A 93 14.77 6.34 0.89
N ASN A 94 15.96 6.86 1.18
CA ASN A 94 16.93 7.23 0.16
C ASN A 94 17.44 6.03 -0.65
N ALA A 95 17.51 4.84 -0.05
CA ALA A 95 17.94 3.62 -0.73
C ALA A 95 16.86 3.07 -1.67
N ILE A 96 15.58 3.19 -1.31
CA ILE A 96 14.46 2.68 -2.12
C ILE A 96 13.89 3.72 -3.08
N LEU A 97 14.15 5.02 -2.90
CA LEU A 97 13.68 6.07 -3.82
C LEU A 97 14.37 5.94 -5.19
N LEU A 98 13.93 4.97 -5.99
CA LEU A 98 14.18 4.94 -7.42
C LEU A 98 13.24 5.95 -8.08
N LYS A 99 13.80 6.73 -8.99
CA LYS A 99 13.07 7.68 -9.82
C LYS A 99 12.03 6.88 -10.62
N ASP A 100 10.75 7.05 -10.30
CA ASP A 100 9.58 6.32 -10.82
C ASP A 100 9.27 4.94 -10.17
N ASP A 101 9.33 4.85 -8.84
CA ASP A 101 8.93 3.65 -8.10
C ASP A 101 7.40 3.41 -8.16
N THR A 102 7.00 2.21 -8.58
CA THR A 102 5.60 1.75 -8.59
C THR A 102 5.48 0.53 -7.69
N ALA A 103 4.50 0.49 -6.78
CA ALA A 103 4.38 -0.60 -5.78
C ALA A 103 3.88 -1.94 -6.38
N GLN A 104 3.95 -2.11 -7.70
CA GLN A 104 3.63 -3.36 -8.35
C GLN A 104 4.76 -4.36 -8.13
N ALA A 105 4.48 -5.44 -7.39
CA ALA A 105 5.30 -6.64 -7.46
C ALA A 105 5.25 -7.19 -8.90
N SER A 106 6.41 -7.24 -9.55
CA SER A 106 6.64 -7.86 -10.86
C SER A 106 6.42 -9.36 -10.82
#